data_AF-A0A1B9Y955-F1
#
_entry.id   AF-A0A1B9Y955-F1
#
_cell.length_a   1.000
_cell.length_b   1.000
_cell.length_c   1.000
_cell.angle_alpha   90.00
_cell.angle_beta   90.00
_cell.angle_gamma   90.00
#
_symmetry.space_group_name_H-M   'P 1'
#
loop_
_entity.id
_entity.type
_entity.pdbx_description
1 polymer ?
#
loop_
_entity_poly.entity_id
_entity_poly.type
_entity_poly.pdbx_seq_one_letter_code
_entity_poly.pdbx_strand_id
1 'polypeptide(L)'
;MNSKEINEHPVLDILKDYNAGKTGLELFEKYGIYGTNIFELKSKYKDLRSDILLELVNLNEENSRLKIMYADLSVQHRKLKDLLQEDF
;
A
#
# COMPACT_ATOMS: atom_id res chain seq x y z
N MET A 1 17.09 -17.12 11.47
CA MET A 1 16.78 -16.32 10.25
C MET A 1 15.74 -15.30 10.65
N ASN A 2 16.17 -14.16 11.20
CA ASN A 2 15.25 -13.13 11.66
C ASN A 2 14.74 -12.38 10.44
N SER A 3 13.45 -12.54 10.17
CA SER A 3 12.65 -11.68 9.31
C SER A 3 12.85 -10.24 9.77
N LYS A 4 13.82 -9.56 9.14
CA LYS A 4 13.94 -8.11 9.27
C LYS A 4 12.59 -7.57 8.87
N GLU A 5 11.90 -6.99 9.84
CA GLU A 5 10.84 -6.03 9.63
C GLU A 5 11.41 -5.03 8.62
N ILE A 6 11.11 -5.24 7.35
CA ILE A 6 11.34 -4.24 6.32
C ILE A 6 10.32 -3.19 6.72
N ASN A 7 10.76 -2.24 7.54
CA ASN A 7 9.99 -1.07 7.90
C ASN A 7 9.29 -0.63 6.62
N GLU A 8 7.96 -0.59 6.69
CA GLU A 8 7.07 -0.19 5.61
C GLU A 8 7.24 1.32 5.34
N HIS A 9 8.47 1.77 5.17
CA HIS A 9 8.75 3.11 4.69
C HIS A 9 8.13 3.18 3.30
N PRO A 10 7.14 4.05 3.10
CA PRO A 10 6.52 4.20 1.80
C PRO A 10 7.65 4.50 0.82
N VAL A 11 7.79 3.68 -0.22
CA VAL A 11 8.79 3.87 -1.28
C VAL A 11 8.80 5.32 -1.79
N LEU A 12 7.66 6.00 -1.68
CA LEU A 12 7.49 7.42 -1.93
C LEU A 12 8.41 8.32 -1.09
N ASP A 13 8.53 8.10 0.21
CA ASP A 13 9.32 8.97 1.10
C ASP A 13 10.82 8.81 0.87
N ILE A 14 11.24 7.59 0.53
CA ILE A 14 12.60 7.28 0.07
C ILE A 14 12.90 8.03 -1.23
N LEU A 15 12.01 7.94 -2.23
CA LEU A 15 12.20 8.60 -3.53
C LEU A 15 12.12 10.13 -3.40
N LYS A 16 11.26 10.68 -2.53
CA LYS A 16 11.19 12.12 -2.22
C LYS A 16 12.49 12.62 -1.63
N ASP A 17 13.00 11.95 -0.59
CA ASP A 17 14.24 12.34 0.06
C ASP A 17 15.45 12.24 -0.89
N TYR A 18 15.48 11.22 -1.74
CA TYR A 18 16.49 11.11 -2.80
C TYR A 18 16.40 12.22 -3.84
N ASN A 19 15.18 12.53 -4.34
CA ASN A 19 14.97 13.62 -5.31
C ASN A 19 15.25 15.00 -4.70
N ALA A 20 15.12 15.15 -3.38
CA ALA A 20 15.53 16.34 -2.63
C ALA A 20 17.06 16.46 -2.48
N GLY A 21 17.84 15.49 -2.96
CA GLY A 21 19.30 15.54 -2.99
C GLY A 21 19.99 14.89 -1.79
N LYS A 22 19.28 14.11 -0.95
CA LYS A 22 19.93 13.40 0.17
C LYS A 22 20.92 12.37 -0.34
N THR A 23 22.02 12.25 0.37
CA THR A 23 23.08 11.28 0.10
C THR A 23 22.64 9.86 0.41
N GLY A 24 23.28 8.88 -0.22
CA GLY A 24 22.99 7.47 0.05
C GLY A 24 23.23 7.06 1.52
N LEU A 25 24.11 7.77 2.23
CA LEU A 25 24.40 7.52 3.64
C LEU A 25 23.24 7.99 4.54
N GLU A 26 22.71 9.19 4.29
CA GLU A 26 21.53 9.70 5.02
C GLU A 26 20.28 8.84 4.77
N LEU A 27 20.12 8.32 3.56
CA LEU A 27 19.01 7.42 3.22
C LEU A 27 19.19 6.05 3.87
N PHE A 28 20.42 5.56 3.99
CA PHE A 28 20.73 4.32 4.71
C PHE A 28 20.47 4.47 6.21
N GLU A 29 20.88 5.57 6.83
CA GLU A 29 20.64 5.83 8.25
C GLU A 29 19.14 5.93 8.57
N LYS A 30 18.37 6.59 7.70
CA LYS A 30 16.95 6.83 7.92
C LYS A 30 16.06 5.62 7.60
N TYR A 31 16.37 4.89 6.53
CA TYR A 31 15.48 3.88 5.95
C TYR A 31 16.12 2.49 5.85
N GLY A 32 17.40 2.33 6.20
CA GLY A 32 18.12 1.06 6.17
C GLY A 32 18.42 0.53 4.76
N ILE A 33 18.33 1.37 3.72
CA ILE A 33 18.49 0.99 2.32
C ILE A 33 19.80 1.51 1.72
N TYR A 34 20.50 0.64 1.00
CA TYR A 34 21.73 1.00 0.29
C TYR A 34 21.43 1.73 -1.03
N GLY A 35 22.36 2.56 -1.49
CA GLY A 35 22.20 3.37 -2.71
C GLY A 35 21.87 2.56 -3.98
N THR A 36 22.29 1.30 -4.07
CA THR A 36 21.93 0.37 -5.16
C THR A 36 20.43 0.12 -5.25
N ASN A 37 19.75 0.00 -4.10
CA ASN A 37 18.31 -0.24 -4.03
C ASN A 37 17.53 0.99 -4.52
N ILE A 38 18.10 2.19 -4.37
CA ILE A 38 17.48 3.44 -4.82
C ILE A 38 17.45 3.51 -6.34
N PHE A 39 18.50 3.07 -7.02
CA PHE A 39 18.52 3.06 -8.49
C PHE A 39 17.47 2.09 -9.07
N GLU A 40 17.32 0.92 -8.46
CA GLU A 40 16.28 -0.05 -8.82
C GLU A 40 14.87 0.50 -8.58
N LEU A 41 14.63 1.14 -7.42
CA LEU A 41 13.38 1.81 -7.12
C LEU A 41 13.11 2.94 -8.12
N LYS A 42 14.09 3.79 -8.41
CA LYS A 42 13.96 4.87 -9.39
C LYS A 42 13.62 4.32 -10.77
N SER A 43 14.26 3.23 -11.20
CA SER A 43 13.97 2.57 -12.48
C SER A 43 12.55 2.01 -12.52
N LYS A 44 12.14 1.31 -11.46
CA LYS A 44 10.82 0.67 -11.34
C LYS A 44 9.66 1.67 -11.27
N TYR A 45 9.89 2.84 -10.68
CA TYR A 45 8.88 3.88 -10.49
C TYR A 45 9.15 5.13 -11.36
N LYS A 46 10.08 5.07 -12.32
CA LYS A 46 10.51 6.19 -13.19
C LYS A 46 9.37 6.81 -13.98
N ASP A 47 8.49 5.94 -14.48
CA ASP A 47 7.36 6.32 -15.33
C ASP A 47 6.07 6.52 -14.50
N LEU A 48 6.15 6.24 -13.20
CA LEU A 48 5.04 6.44 -12.28
C LEU A 48 5.14 7.84 -11.70
N ARG A 49 4.46 8.77 -12.39
CA ARG A 49 4.11 10.10 -11.89
C ARG A 49 3.65 10.01 -10.42
N SER A 50 4.25 10.79 -9.52
CA SER A 50 4.04 10.68 -8.06
C SER A 50 2.58 10.87 -7.64
N ASP A 51 1.81 11.59 -8.45
CA ASP A 51 0.35 11.73 -8.41
C ASP A 51 -0.39 10.40 -8.62
N ILE A 52 0.05 9.58 -9.59
CA ILE A 52 -0.57 8.27 -9.89
C ILE A 52 -0.33 7.28 -8.76
N LEU A 53 0.84 7.31 -8.12
CA LEU A 53 1.15 6.41 -7.02
C LEU A 53 0.27 6.68 -5.79
N LEU A 54 0.05 7.96 -5.45
CA LEU A 54 -0.84 8.34 -4.35
C LEU A 54 -2.29 7.94 -4.66
N GLU A 55 -2.73 8.14 -5.91
CA GLU A 55 -4.06 7.71 -6.36
C GLU A 55 -4.23 6.19 -6.27
N LEU A 56 -3.20 5.41 -6.61
CA LEU A 56 -3.22 3.95 -6.46
C LEU A 56 -3.32 3.48 -5.01
N VAL A 57 -2.61 4.13 -4.09
CA VAL A 57 -2.71 3.83 -2.65
C VAL A 57 -4.12 4.10 -2.14
N ASN A 58 -4.66 5.29 -2.45
CA ASN A 58 -6.02 5.66 -2.06
C ASN A 58 -7.07 4.71 -2.66
N LEU A 59 -6.93 4.33 -3.93
CA LEU A 59 -7.82 3.37 -4.57
C LEU A 59 -7.74 1.98 -3.93
N ASN A 60 -6.55 1.55 -3.49
CA ASN A 60 -6.38 0.27 -2.82
C ASN A 60 -7.02 0.26 -1.43
N GLU A 61 -6.85 1.34 -0.66
CA GLU A 61 -7.52 1.52 0.65
C GLU A 61 -9.04 1.52 0.50
N GLU A 62 -9.57 2.29 -0.46
CA GLU A 62 -11.01 2.36 -0.70
C GLU A 62 -11.57 1.01 -1.17
N ASN A 63 -10.86 0.30 -2.06
CA ASN A 63 -11.24 -1.05 -2.49
C ASN A 63 -11.26 -2.04 -1.31
N SER A 64 -10.31 -1.94 -0.38
CA SER A 64 -10.30 -2.76 0.84
C SER A 64 -11.54 -2.49 1.69
N ARG A 65 -11.87 -1.22 1.92
CA ARG A 65 -13.06 -0.79 2.64
C ARG A 65 -14.35 -1.28 1.97
N LEU A 66 -14.45 -1.14 0.65
CA LEU A 66 -15.61 -1.59 -0.13
C LEU A 66 -15.80 -3.10 -0.05
N LYS A 67 -14.73 -3.89 -0.08
CA LYS A 67 -14.81 -5.36 0.08
C LYS A 67 -15.36 -5.76 1.44
N ILE A 68 -14.95 -5.09 2.51
CA ILE A 68 -15.47 -5.33 3.87
C ILE A 68 -16.95 -5.01 3.91
N MET A 69 -17.35 -3.83 3.42
CA MET A 69 -18.75 -3.41 3.41
C MET A 69 -19.63 -4.36 2.58
N TYR A 70 -19.15 -4.81 1.42
CA TYR A 70 -19.87 -5.78 0.59
C TYR A 70 -19.99 -7.14 1.27
N ALA A 71 -18.95 -7.60 1.95
CA ALA A 71 -19.00 -8.86 2.70
C ALA A 71 -20.04 -8.80 3.82
N ASP A 72 -20.07 -7.70 4.59
CA ASP A 72 -21.06 -7.49 5.65
C ASP A 72 -22.48 -7.44 5.09
N LEU A 73 -22.70 -6.64 4.03
CA LEU A 73 -23.99 -6.56 3.35
C LEU A 73 -24.44 -7.93 2.82
N SER A 74 -23.52 -8.71 2.24
CA SER A 74 -23.81 -10.06 1.74
C SER A 74 -24.19 -11.03 2.87
N VAL A 75 -23.57 -10.89 4.05
CA VAL A 75 -23.92 -11.67 5.24
C VAL A 75 -25.31 -11.28 5.74
N GLN A 76 -25.62 -9.99 5.84
CA GLN A 76 -26.94 -9.51 6.24
C GLN A 76 -28.02 -9.97 5.24
N HIS A 77 -27.76 -9.87 3.95
CA HIS A 77 -28.66 -10.31 2.90
C HIS A 77 -28.94 -11.82 2.96
N ARG A 78 -27.92 -12.64 3.22
CA ARG A 78 -28.12 -14.09 3.43
C ARG A 78 -29.02 -14.36 4.64
N LYS A 79 -28.72 -13.76 5.80
CA LYS A 79 -29.54 -13.92 7.01
C LYS A 79 -31.00 -13.53 6.78
N LEU A 80 -31.24 -12.41 6.10
CA LEU A 80 -32.60 -11.97 5.79
C LEU A 80 -33.33 -12.96 4.88
N LYS A 81 -32.62 -13.49 3.88
CA LYS A 81 -33.18 -14.50 2.98
C LYS A 81 -33.51 -15.79 3.73
N ASP A 82 -32.64 -16.23 4.64
CA ASP A 82 -32.86 -17.45 5.43
C ASP A 82 -34.11 -17.29 6.33
N LEU A 83 -34.26 -16.16 7.02
CA LEU A 83 -35.47 -15.86 7.82
C LEU A 83 -36.75 -15.87 6.97
N LEU A 84 -36.72 -15.23 5.81
CA LEU A 84 -37.86 -15.21 4.88
C LEU A 84 -38.17 -16.59 4.28
N GLN A 85 -37.22 -17.53 4.27
CA GLN A 85 -37.44 -18.91 3.82
C GLN A 85 -37.94 -19.84 4.92
N GLU A 86 -37.67 -19.53 6.20
CA GLU A 86 -38.19 -20.30 7.34
C GLU A 86 -39.65 -19.93 7.70
N ASP A 87 -40.12 -18.75 7.31
CA ASP A 87 -41.48 -18.26 7.60
C ASP A 87 -42.58 -18.76 6.61
N PHE A 88 -42.27 -19.68 5.70
CA PHE A 88 -43.21 -20.35 4.77
C PHE A 88 -43.09 -21.87 4.83
#